data_AF-A0A7X7PTS2-F1
#
_entry.id   AF-A0A7X7PTS2-F1
#
_cell.length_a   1.000
_cell.length_b   1.000
_cell.length_c   1.000
_cell.angle_alpha   90.00
_cell.angle_beta   90.00
_cell.angle_gamma   90.00
#
_symmetry.space_group_name_H-M   'P 1'
#
loop_
_entity.id
_entity.type
_entity.pdbx_description
1 polymer ?
#
loop_
_entity_poly.entity_id
_entity_poly.type
_entity_poly.pdbx_seq_one_letter_code
_entity_poly.pdbx_strand_id
1 'polypeptide(L)'
;MNRLQRVLLSGAVVAIFAACASVPENIEELQTARAVVPQVEASPRAGVAATYISEARKALDRANRLAERGADLDEIRHEAQIATLNAEIANER
;
A
#
# COMPACT_ATOMS: atom_id res chain seq x y z
N MET A 1 -16.22 -3.11 -65.79
CA MET A 1 -17.23 -2.48 -64.92
C MET A 1 -16.96 -2.94 -63.48
N ASN A 2 -16.75 -1.97 -62.56
CA ASN A 2 -16.82 -2.00 -61.09
C ASN A 2 -15.86 -2.99 -60.36
N ARG A 3 -14.74 -2.64 -59.70
CA ARG A 3 -14.44 -1.64 -58.63
C ARG A 3 -15.58 -1.48 -57.62
N LEU A 4 -15.54 -2.21 -56.49
CA LEU A 4 -16.25 -2.03 -55.20
C LEU A 4 -16.19 -3.42 -54.52
N GLN A 5 -15.75 -3.70 -53.29
CA GLN A 5 -15.31 -3.00 -52.09
C GLN A 5 -14.41 -3.98 -51.33
N ARG A 6 -13.12 -3.72 -51.15
CA ARG A 6 -12.54 -3.19 -49.90
C ARG A 6 -13.12 -3.82 -48.61
N VAL A 7 -12.30 -4.70 -48.03
CA VAL A 7 -11.88 -4.69 -46.61
C VAL A 7 -13.00 -4.48 -45.60
N LEU A 8 -13.60 -5.55 -45.09
CA LEU A 8 -14.25 -5.56 -43.78
C LEU A 8 -14.26 -6.99 -43.25
N LEU A 9 -13.47 -7.25 -42.20
CA LEU A 9 -13.83 -8.02 -41.00
C LEU A 9 -12.57 -8.34 -40.19
N SER A 10 -11.84 -7.28 -39.85
CA SER A 10 -11.00 -7.24 -38.66
C SER A 10 -11.91 -6.80 -37.51
N GLY A 11 -12.01 -7.56 -36.42
CA GLY A 11 -12.62 -7.03 -35.20
C GLY A 11 -13.27 -8.05 -34.29
N ALA A 12 -12.46 -8.73 -33.47
CA ALA A 12 -12.85 -9.18 -32.13
C ALA A 12 -11.59 -9.61 -31.36
N VAL A 13 -10.68 -8.67 -31.11
CA VAL A 13 -9.51 -8.90 -30.27
C VAL A 13 -9.72 -8.13 -28.97
N VAL A 14 -9.88 -8.91 -27.89
CA VAL A 14 -9.55 -8.61 -26.49
C VAL A 14 -10.44 -7.58 -25.78
N ALA A 15 -11.48 -8.11 -25.14
CA ALA A 15 -12.12 -7.50 -23.97
C ALA A 15 -11.75 -8.29 -22.70
N ILE A 16 -10.47 -8.58 -22.51
CA ILE A 16 -9.94 -9.24 -21.30
C ILE A 16 -8.86 -8.29 -20.78
N PHE A 17 -8.89 -7.94 -19.49
CA PHE A 17 -7.93 -7.09 -18.75
C PHE A 17 -8.28 -5.63 -18.42
N ALA A 18 -9.53 -5.16 -18.60
CA ALA A 18 -9.91 -3.85 -18.05
C ALA A 18 -10.30 -3.86 -16.55
N ALA A 19 -10.25 -5.01 -15.87
CA ALA A 19 -10.75 -5.16 -14.49
C ALA A 19 -9.68 -5.29 -13.39
N CYS A 20 -8.38 -5.14 -13.70
CA CYS A 20 -7.31 -5.14 -12.68
C CYS A 20 -6.52 -3.83 -12.63
N ALA A 21 -7.09 -2.74 -13.14
CA ALA A 21 -6.52 -1.40 -12.97
C ALA A 21 -7.13 -0.68 -11.74
N SER A 22 -7.48 -1.41 -10.68
CA SER A 22 -7.47 -0.82 -9.34
C SER A 22 -6.01 -0.81 -8.89
N VAL A 23 -5.19 0.04 -9.52
CA VAL A 23 -3.92 0.43 -8.89
C VAL A 23 -4.34 1.09 -7.59
N PRO A 24 -4.08 0.47 -6.42
CA PRO A 24 -4.46 1.09 -5.16
C PRO A 24 -3.74 2.44 -5.11
N GLU A 25 -4.45 3.46 -4.65
CA GLU A 25 -3.87 4.77 -4.42
C GLU A 25 -2.57 4.60 -3.63
N ASN A 26 -1.46 5.06 -4.20
CA ASN A 26 -0.14 4.78 -3.64
C ASN A 26 0.08 5.76 -2.48
N ILE A 27 -0.18 5.28 -1.27
CA ILE A 27 0.00 6.06 -0.04
C ILE A 27 1.43 5.82 0.45
N GLU A 28 2.32 6.78 0.16
CA GLU A 28 3.76 6.69 0.41
C GLU A 28 4.08 6.40 1.89
N GLU A 29 3.36 7.04 2.80
CA GLU A 29 3.52 6.86 4.25
C GLU A 29 3.20 5.43 4.67
N LEU A 30 2.15 4.84 4.09
CA LEU A 30 1.77 3.45 4.37
C LEU A 30 2.84 2.48 3.88
N GLN A 31 3.42 2.74 2.70
CA GLN A 31 4.51 1.92 2.17
C GLN A 31 5.78 2.03 3.01
N THR A 32 6.07 3.25 3.49
CA THR A 32 7.16 3.49 4.43
C THR A 32 6.94 2.71 5.72
N ALA A 33 5.77 2.83 6.34
CA ALA A 33 5.42 2.10 7.55
C ALA A 33 5.55 0.57 7.38
N ARG A 34 5.06 0.03 6.25
CA ARG A 34 5.18 -1.39 5.90
C ARG A 34 6.64 -1.85 5.74
N ALA A 35 7.52 -0.95 5.32
CA ALA A 35 8.93 -1.25 5.20
C ALA A 35 9.65 -1.20 6.54
N VAL A 36 9.41 -0.15 7.36
CA VAL A 36 10.23 0.11 8.56
C VAL A 36 9.79 -0.69 9.79
N VAL A 37 8.49 -0.91 10.00
CA VAL A 37 7.99 -1.60 11.20
C VAL A 37 8.53 -3.04 11.32
N PRO A 38 8.50 -3.88 10.26
CA PRO A 38 9.07 -5.22 10.34
C PRO A 38 10.59 -5.23 10.55
N GLN A 39 11.29 -4.22 10.05
CA GLN A 39 12.75 -4.10 10.24
C GLN A 39 13.11 -3.86 11.70
N VAL A 40 12.37 -2.98 12.38
CA VAL A 40 12.63 -2.70 13.80
C VAL A 40 12.15 -3.83 14.71
N GLU A 41 11.08 -4.54 14.34
CA GLU A 41 10.62 -5.75 15.03
C GLU A 41 11.67 -6.86 15.02
N ALA A 42 12.39 -7.02 13.90
CA ALA A 42 13.44 -8.02 13.77
C ALA A 42 14.79 -7.59 14.38
N SER A 43 14.88 -6.37 14.91
CA SER A 43 16.13 -5.82 15.44
C SER A 43 16.52 -6.49 16.77
N PRO A 44 17.83 -6.74 17.04
CA PRO A 44 18.29 -7.26 18.33
C PRO A 44 17.89 -6.39 19.54
N ARG A 45 17.64 -5.11 19.32
CA ARG A 45 17.20 -4.14 20.35
C ARG A 45 15.68 -4.07 20.55
N ALA A 46 14.90 -4.92 19.88
CA ALA A 46 13.45 -4.92 19.98
C ALA A 46 12.93 -5.11 21.42
N GLY A 47 13.67 -5.83 22.26
CA GLY A 47 13.32 -6.00 23.68
C GLY A 47 13.41 -4.70 24.49
N VAL A 48 14.33 -3.80 24.16
CA VAL A 48 14.52 -2.51 24.88
C VAL A 48 13.42 -1.51 24.49
N ALA A 49 13.00 -1.54 23.23
CA ALA A 49 11.97 -0.66 22.68
C ALA A 49 10.59 -1.32 22.51
N ALA A 50 10.29 -2.37 23.28
CA ALA A 50 9.11 -3.21 23.09
C ALA A 50 7.78 -2.43 23.04
N THR A 51 7.65 -1.38 23.86
CA THR A 51 6.46 -0.51 23.84
C THR A 51 6.30 0.21 22.51
N TYR A 52 7.37 0.83 22.00
CA TYR A 52 7.34 1.56 20.73
C TYR A 52 7.08 0.63 19.55
N ILE A 53 7.67 -0.56 19.55
CA ILE A 53 7.40 -1.58 18.53
C ILE A 53 5.93 -2.03 18.56
N SER A 54 5.38 -2.26 19.74
CA SER A 54 3.97 -2.63 19.90
C SER A 54 3.03 -1.55 19.36
N GLU A 55 3.30 -0.27 19.67
CA GLU A 55 2.50 0.84 19.15
C GLU A 55 2.68 1.03 17.63
N ALA A 56 3.90 0.89 17.12
CA ALA A 56 4.19 0.93 15.70
C ALA A 56 3.39 -0.12 14.93
N ARG A 57 3.36 -1.37 15.45
CA ARG A 57 2.59 -2.47 14.87
C ARG A 57 1.10 -2.21 14.89
N LYS A 58 0.54 -1.77 16.03
CA LYS A 58 -0.89 -1.46 16.14
C LYS A 58 -1.32 -0.37 15.16
N ALA A 59 -0.51 0.67 14.99
CA ALA A 59 -0.77 1.77 14.07
C ALA A 59 -0.68 1.29 12.61
N LEU A 60 0.32 0.49 12.26
CA LEU A 60 0.42 -0.12 10.93
C LEU A 60 -0.80 -1.01 10.62
N ASP A 61 -1.23 -1.82 11.59
CA ASP A 61 -2.43 -2.65 11.45
C ASP A 61 -3.70 -1.80 11.26
N ARG A 62 -3.80 -0.64 11.93
CA ARG A 62 -4.91 0.33 11.71
C ARG A 62 -4.85 0.91 10.30
N ALA A 63 -3.68 1.38 9.87
CA ALA A 63 -3.47 1.95 8.54
C ALA A 63 -3.79 0.94 7.42
N ASN A 64 -3.37 -0.31 7.57
CA ASN A 64 -3.71 -1.39 6.63
C ASN A 64 -5.22 -1.63 6.55
N ARG A 65 -5.91 -1.72 7.69
CA ARG A 65 -7.37 -1.90 7.69
C ARG A 65 -8.12 -0.72 7.09
N LEU A 66 -7.62 0.50 7.28
CA LEU A 66 -8.19 1.69 6.65
C LEU A 66 -8.02 1.63 5.13
N ALA A 67 -6.83 1.29 4.65
CA ALA A 67 -6.53 1.12 3.23
C ALA A 67 -7.36 0.00 2.58
N GLU A 68 -7.51 -1.15 3.24
CA GLU A 68 -8.31 -2.28 2.76
C GLU A 68 -9.79 -1.94 2.60
N ARG A 69 -10.32 -1.06 3.45
CA ARG A 69 -11.72 -0.61 3.39
C ARG A 69 -11.93 0.60 2.48
N GLY A 70 -10.89 1.15 1.88
CA GLY A 70 -10.96 2.38 1.10
C GLY A 70 -11.41 3.59 1.94
N ALA A 71 -10.90 3.68 3.17
CA ALA A 71 -11.15 4.83 4.05
C ALA A 71 -10.47 6.11 3.53
N ASP A 72 -10.68 7.21 4.25
CA ASP A 72 -10.07 8.49 3.92
C ASP A 72 -8.53 8.43 3.88
N LEU A 73 -7.94 9.08 2.88
CA LEU A 73 -6.49 9.04 2.67
C LEU A 73 -5.73 9.68 3.82
N ASP A 74 -6.25 10.75 4.41
CA ASP A 74 -5.57 11.44 5.51
C ASP A 74 -5.62 10.60 6.78
N GLU A 75 -6.69 9.83 7.02
CA GLU A 75 -6.74 8.84 8.11
C GLU A 75 -5.69 7.73 7.93
N ILE A 76 -5.54 7.21 6.70
CA ILE A 76 -4.53 6.18 6.40
C ILE A 76 -3.12 6.76 6.60
N ARG A 77 -2.86 7.96 6.08
CA ARG A 77 -1.56 8.66 6.25
C ARG A 77 -1.27 8.91 7.72
N HIS A 78 -2.24 9.36 8.49
CA HIS A 78 -2.06 9.67 9.90
C HIS A 78 -1.63 8.43 10.70
N GLU A 79 -2.32 7.31 10.53
CA GLU A 79 -1.95 6.06 11.20
C GLU A 79 -0.60 5.51 10.71
N ALA A 80 -0.30 5.66 9.43
CA ALA A 80 1.00 5.28 8.87
C ALA A 80 2.15 6.14 9.41
N GLN A 81 1.93 7.44 9.62
CA GLN A 81 2.90 8.34 10.26
C GLN A 81 3.14 7.96 11.72
N ILE A 82 2.08 7.62 12.47
CA ILE A 82 2.22 7.12 13.85
C ILE A 82 3.05 5.83 13.86
N ALA A 83 2.79 4.91 12.92
CA ALA A 83 3.55 3.67 12.82
C ALA A 83 5.04 3.93 12.55
N THR A 84 5.34 4.80 11.59
CA THR A 84 6.70 5.18 11.20
C THR A 84 7.44 5.85 12.36
N LEU A 85 6.82 6.84 13.01
CA LEU A 85 7.42 7.56 14.14
C LEU A 85 7.78 6.61 15.29
N ASN A 86 6.87 5.71 15.67
CA ASN A 86 7.16 4.76 16.74
C ASN A 86 8.26 3.77 16.34
N ALA A 87 8.33 3.38 15.07
CA ALA A 87 9.42 2.55 14.57
C ALA A 87 10.77 3.28 14.60
N GLU A 88 10.81 4.55 14.21
CA GLU A 88 12.01 5.39 14.29
C GLU A 88 12.49 5.54 15.73
N ILE A 89 11.58 5.84 16.67
CA ILE A 89 11.91 5.91 18.10
C ILE A 89 12.44 4.55 18.58
N ALA A 90 11.83 3.44 18.16
CA ALA A 90 12.34 2.12 18.52
C ALA A 90 13.73 1.82 17.91
N ASN A 91 14.04 2.43 16.77
CA ASN A 91 15.32 2.27 16.10
C ASN A 91 16.45 3.08 16.77
N GLU A 92 16.13 4.19 17.41
CA GLU A 92 17.10 5.06 18.10
C GLU A 92 17.47 4.59 19.52
N ARG A 93 16.74 3.62 20.09
CA ARG A 93 16.89 3.15 21.47
C ARG A 93 17.84 1.97 21.63
#